data_AF-A0A1X2G2B9-F1
#
_entry.id   AF-A0A1X2G2B9-F1
#
_cell.length_a   1.000
_cell.length_b   1.000
_cell.length_c   1.000
_cell.angle_alpha   90.00
_cell.angle_beta   90.00
_cell.angle_gamma   90.00
#
_symmetry.space_group_name_H-M   'P 1'
#
loop_
_entity.id
_entity.type
_entity.pdbx_description
1 polymer ?
#
loop_
_entity_poly.entity_id
_entity_poly.type
_entity_poly.pdbx_seq_one_letter_code
_entity_poly.pdbx_strand_id
1 'polypeptide(L)'
;MNNNRYRRNPQHCRGCRFPCQQVLLHSPYLAGNRLSLAHWWRLLLSVVPPIAGLVHIQQHGDSLRLHFVTPQSAHFFYTHPSRWTSFLTTNMGRRMTISPARIRGHPVQYHRQPHHHGICHLARNRPNHATRRRRH
;
A
#
# COMPACT_ATOMS: atom_id res chain seq x y z
N MET A 1 10.45 -20.45 -12.47
CA MET A 1 9.08 -20.14 -12.02
C MET A 1 9.11 -19.79 -10.54
N ASN A 2 8.78 -18.56 -10.16
CA ASN A 2 8.92 -18.11 -8.78
C ASN A 2 7.71 -18.60 -7.95
N ASN A 3 7.95 -19.45 -6.95
CA ASN A 3 6.95 -20.15 -6.12
C ASN A 3 6.21 -19.21 -5.11
N ASN A 4 5.86 -18.01 -5.55
CA ASN A 4 5.27 -16.96 -4.71
C ASN A 4 3.90 -17.32 -4.13
N ARG A 5 3.20 -18.35 -4.64
CA ARG A 5 1.88 -18.77 -4.12
C ARG A 5 1.92 -19.41 -2.73
N TYR A 6 3.07 -19.94 -2.32
CA TYR A 6 3.24 -20.63 -1.02
C TYR A 6 4.08 -19.85 -0.01
N ARG A 7 4.59 -18.67 -0.37
CA ARG A 7 5.37 -17.87 0.57
C ARG A 7 4.47 -17.45 1.74
N ARG A 8 5.01 -17.46 2.95
CA ARG A 8 4.30 -16.96 4.14
C ARG A 8 4.38 -15.44 4.21
N ASN A 9 3.41 -14.81 4.87
CA ASN A 9 3.49 -13.39 5.19
C ASN A 9 4.63 -13.21 6.21
N PRO A 10 5.65 -12.39 5.94
CA PRO A 10 6.73 -12.16 6.89
C PRO A 10 6.18 -11.64 8.22
N GLN A 11 6.71 -12.09 9.36
CA GLN A 11 6.34 -11.51 10.67
C GLN A 11 6.96 -10.12 10.90
N HIS A 12 8.12 -9.88 10.28
CA HIS A 12 8.86 -8.64 10.39
C HIS A 12 9.20 -8.12 9.00
N CYS A 13 8.97 -6.83 8.76
CA CYS A 13 9.28 -6.20 7.49
C CYS A 13 9.92 -4.82 7.68
N ARG A 14 11.24 -4.74 7.43
CA ARG A 14 12.02 -3.49 7.58
C ARG A 14 11.51 -2.35 6.69
N GLY A 15 10.91 -2.68 5.53
CA GLY A 15 10.37 -1.69 4.59
C GLY A 15 9.05 -1.05 5.04
N CYS A 16 8.36 -1.60 6.05
CA CYS A 16 7.13 -0.99 6.59
C CYS A 16 7.34 0.36 7.28
N ARG A 17 8.57 0.85 7.35
CA ARG A 17 8.88 2.23 7.77
C ARG A 17 8.62 3.29 6.68
N PHE A 18 8.38 2.88 5.44
CA PHE A 18 8.20 3.78 4.29
C PHE A 18 6.73 3.85 3.85
N PRO A 19 5.98 4.91 4.22
CA PRO A 19 4.53 4.97 3.94
C PRO A 19 4.17 5.07 2.45
N CYS A 20 5.03 5.62 1.60
CA CYS A 20 4.85 5.69 0.14
C CYS A 20 4.96 4.33 -0.55
N GLN A 21 5.41 3.30 0.18
CA GLN A 21 5.41 1.92 -0.25
C GLN A 21 4.23 1.15 0.33
N GLN A 22 3.29 1.83 0.98
CA GLN A 22 2.16 1.21 1.66
C GLN A 22 0.85 1.70 1.10
N VAL A 23 -0.12 0.81 0.97
CA VAL A 23 -1.48 1.10 0.52
C VAL A 23 -2.45 0.49 1.52
N LEU A 24 -3.57 1.16 1.80
CA LEU A 24 -4.62 0.60 2.64
C LEU A 24 -5.70 -0.04 1.78
N LEU A 25 -6.10 -1.24 2.18
CA LEU A 25 -7.21 -1.99 1.62
C LEU A 25 -8.26 -2.15 2.73
N HIS A 26 -9.45 -1.64 2.49
CA HIS A 26 -10.58 -1.74 3.40
C HIS A 26 -11.52 -2.82 2.94
N SER A 27 -12.12 -3.54 3.86
CA SER A 27 -13.10 -4.57 3.55
C SER A 27 -14.01 -4.79 4.75
N PRO A 28 -15.33 -4.95 4.57
CA PRO A 28 -16.22 -5.33 5.67
C PRO A 28 -15.85 -6.69 6.28
N TYR A 29 -15.13 -7.54 5.54
CA TYR A 29 -14.62 -8.82 6.04
C TYR A 29 -13.43 -8.68 7.01
N LEU A 30 -12.77 -7.51 7.03
CA LEU A 30 -11.72 -7.17 7.99
C LEU A 30 -12.29 -6.67 9.31
N ALA A 31 -13.21 -5.70 9.25
CA ALA A 31 -13.89 -5.14 10.43
C ALA A 31 -14.58 -6.23 11.29
N GLY A 32 -15.11 -7.28 10.65
CA GLY A 32 -15.74 -8.40 11.35
C GLY A 32 -14.81 -9.53 11.80
N ASN A 33 -13.48 -9.41 11.64
CA ASN A 33 -12.49 -10.48 11.87
C ASN A 33 -12.86 -11.82 11.18
N ARG A 34 -13.57 -11.75 10.06
CA ARG A 34 -14.14 -12.94 9.39
C ARG A 34 -13.07 -13.77 8.68
N LEU A 35 -11.93 -13.17 8.38
CA LEU A 35 -10.81 -13.81 7.69
C LEU A 35 -9.50 -13.50 8.42
N SER A 36 -8.71 -14.53 8.69
CA SER A 36 -7.38 -14.36 9.28
C SER A 36 -6.41 -13.66 8.33
N LEU A 37 -5.39 -13.01 8.88
CA LEU A 37 -4.31 -12.37 8.09
C LEU A 37 -3.64 -13.36 7.11
N ALA A 38 -3.47 -14.61 7.53
CA ALA A 38 -2.93 -15.67 6.66
C ALA A 38 -3.86 -16.01 5.49
N HIS A 39 -5.18 -15.94 5.70
CA HIS A 39 -6.16 -16.13 4.64
C HIS A 39 -6.10 -15.00 3.62
N TRP A 40 -6.09 -13.76 4.11
CA TRP A 40 -5.90 -12.56 3.29
C TRP A 40 -4.62 -12.60 2.46
N TRP A 41 -3.53 -13.04 3.06
CA TRP A 41 -2.25 -13.19 2.38
C TRP A 41 -2.36 -14.16 1.20
N ARG A 42 -2.94 -15.35 1.41
CA ARG A 42 -3.15 -16.34 0.33
C ARG A 42 -4.05 -15.78 -0.77
N LEU A 43 -5.13 -15.09 -0.41
CA LEU A 43 -6.03 -14.47 -1.37
C LEU A 43 -5.30 -13.46 -2.26
N LEU A 44 -4.53 -12.53 -1.67
CA LEU A 44 -3.79 -11.52 -2.42
C LEU A 44 -2.70 -12.13 -3.33
N LEU A 45 -2.10 -13.26 -2.93
CA LEU A 45 -1.13 -13.98 -3.77
C LEU A 45 -1.78 -14.77 -4.92
N SER A 46 -3.06 -15.11 -4.81
CA SER A 46 -3.82 -15.80 -5.86
C SER A 46 -4.39 -14.88 -6.95
N VAL A 47 -4.31 -13.56 -6.78
CA VAL A 47 -4.82 -12.59 -7.76
C VAL A 47 -4.10 -12.74 -9.11
N VAL A 48 -4.85 -12.65 -10.20
CA VAL A 48 -4.33 -12.73 -11.58
C VAL A 48 -4.72 -11.48 -12.36
N PRO A 49 -3.78 -10.69 -12.90
CA PRO A 49 -2.32 -10.86 -12.77
C PRO A 49 -1.83 -10.69 -11.32
N PRO A 50 -0.68 -11.30 -10.95
CA PRO A 50 -0.13 -11.18 -9.61
C PRO A 50 0.08 -9.72 -9.20
N ILE A 51 -0.20 -9.41 -7.94
CA ILE A 51 0.07 -8.08 -7.37
C ILE A 51 1.59 -7.88 -7.30
N ALA A 52 2.12 -7.16 -8.29
CA ALA A 52 3.54 -6.97 -8.46
C ALA A 52 4.17 -6.26 -7.25
N GLY A 53 5.24 -6.84 -6.73
CA GLY A 53 6.03 -6.23 -5.66
C GLY A 53 5.37 -6.25 -4.28
N LEU A 54 4.23 -6.93 -4.07
CA LEU A 54 3.71 -7.13 -2.71
C LEU A 54 4.76 -7.87 -1.86
N VAL A 55 5.02 -7.44 -0.63
CA VAL A 55 6.04 -8.05 0.26
C VAL A 55 5.45 -8.51 1.58
N HIS A 56 4.52 -7.73 2.12
CA HIS A 56 4.01 -7.93 3.46
C HIS A 56 2.60 -7.33 3.57
N ILE A 57 1.74 -7.96 4.37
CA ILE A 57 0.49 -7.35 4.81
C ILE A 57 0.41 -7.31 6.33
N GLN A 58 -0.25 -6.28 6.85
CA GLN A 58 -0.47 -6.11 8.27
C GLN A 58 -1.90 -5.63 8.51
N GLN A 59 -2.57 -6.16 9.53
CA GLN A 59 -3.84 -5.59 9.99
C GLN A 59 -3.60 -4.24 10.65
N HIS A 60 -4.41 -3.25 10.30
CA HIS A 60 -4.29 -1.87 10.76
C HIS A 60 -5.69 -1.30 11.00
N GLY A 61 -6.19 -1.45 12.23
CA GLY A 61 -7.60 -1.23 12.56
C GLY A 61 -8.49 -2.14 11.71
N ASP A 62 -9.50 -1.55 11.08
CA ASP A 62 -10.44 -2.24 10.18
C ASP A 62 -9.93 -2.40 8.74
N SER A 63 -8.64 -2.13 8.51
CA SER A 63 -7.99 -2.16 7.21
C SER A 63 -6.84 -3.16 7.17
N LEU A 64 -6.45 -3.54 5.95
CA LEU A 64 -5.15 -4.15 5.66
C LEU A 64 -4.21 -3.10 5.12
N ARG A 65 -3.02 -3.05 5.68
CA ARG A 65 -1.89 -2.32 5.14
C ARG A 65 -1.08 -3.26 4.27
N LEU A 66 -1.04 -2.98 2.98
CA LEU A 66 -0.25 -3.70 1.99
C LEU A 66 1.06 -2.96 1.81
N HIS A 67 2.19 -3.64 2.00
CA HIS A 67 3.53 -3.10 1.79
C HIS A 67 4.16 -3.68 0.53
N PHE A 68 4.76 -2.80 -0.28
CA PHE A 68 5.37 -3.10 -1.55
C PHE A 68 6.88 -2.88 -1.55
N VAL A 69 7.61 -3.68 -2.33
CA VAL A 69 9.08 -3.66 -2.40
C VAL A 69 9.65 -2.33 -2.90
N THR A 70 8.91 -1.62 -3.76
CA THR A 70 9.29 -0.28 -4.26
C THR A 70 8.11 0.70 -4.28
N PRO A 71 8.40 2.01 -4.32
CA PRO A 71 7.38 3.04 -4.54
C PRO A 71 6.65 2.87 -5.87
N GLN A 72 7.34 2.39 -6.90
CA GLN A 72 6.73 2.16 -8.22
C GLN A 72 5.63 1.11 -8.13
N SER A 73 5.87 0.01 -7.40
CA SER A 73 4.86 -1.03 -7.20
C SER A 73 3.64 -0.51 -6.42
N ALA A 74 3.86 0.26 -5.35
CA ALA A 74 2.77 0.88 -4.59
C ALA A 74 1.98 1.91 -5.41
N HIS A 75 2.68 2.79 -6.13
CA HIS A 75 2.09 3.74 -7.07
C HIS A 75 1.23 3.02 -8.10
N PHE A 76 1.78 2.00 -8.76
CA PHE A 76 1.08 1.26 -9.80
C PHE A 76 -0.16 0.57 -9.25
N PHE A 77 -0.06 -0.10 -8.10
CA PHE A 77 -1.20 -0.73 -7.43
C PHE A 77 -2.33 0.26 -7.15
N TYR A 78 -1.99 1.43 -6.60
CA TYR A 78 -2.97 2.46 -6.24
C TYR A 78 -3.61 3.13 -7.46
N THR A 79 -2.81 3.47 -8.47
CA THR A 79 -3.27 4.27 -9.64
C THR A 79 -3.92 3.45 -10.75
N HIS A 80 -3.71 2.13 -10.78
CA HIS A 80 -4.24 1.25 -11.83
C HIS A 80 -5.11 0.12 -11.25
N PRO A 81 -6.23 0.44 -10.56
CA PRO A 81 -7.08 -0.57 -9.94
C PRO A 81 -7.68 -1.55 -10.97
N SER A 82 -7.82 -1.14 -12.23
CA SER A 82 -8.30 -1.98 -13.33
C SER A 82 -7.47 -3.25 -13.56
N ARG A 83 -6.19 -3.25 -13.18
CA ARG A 83 -5.29 -4.42 -13.30
C ARG A 83 -5.60 -5.54 -12.32
N TRP A 84 -6.42 -5.29 -11.30
CA TRP A 84 -6.85 -6.27 -10.30
C TRP A 84 -8.35 -6.53 -10.41
N THR A 85 -8.95 -6.22 -11.56
CA THR A 85 -10.38 -6.39 -11.83
C THR A 85 -10.88 -7.79 -11.53
N SER A 86 -10.11 -8.83 -11.86
CA SER A 86 -10.44 -10.22 -11.53
C SER A 86 -10.70 -10.45 -10.03
N PHE A 87 -9.90 -9.81 -9.17
CA PHE A 87 -10.11 -9.82 -7.73
C PHE A 87 -11.29 -8.95 -7.34
N LEU A 88 -11.38 -7.74 -7.91
CA LEU A 88 -12.48 -6.81 -7.66
C LEU A 88 -13.84 -7.32 -8.13
N THR A 89 -13.92 -8.26 -9.07
CA THR A 89 -15.18 -8.88 -9.53
C THR A 89 -15.69 -9.97 -8.59
N THR A 90 -14.85 -10.47 -7.67
CA THR A 90 -15.31 -11.40 -6.63
C THR A 90 -16.24 -10.67 -5.64
N ASN A 91 -17.18 -11.40 -5.02
CA ASN A 91 -18.05 -10.82 -3.98
C ASN A 91 -17.26 -10.12 -2.86
N MET A 92 -16.07 -10.65 -2.56
CA MET A 92 -15.17 -10.07 -1.57
C MET A 92 -14.57 -8.76 -2.09
N GLY A 93 -14.01 -8.77 -3.31
CA GLY A 93 -13.34 -7.62 -3.92
C GLY A 93 -14.26 -6.47 -4.27
N ARG A 94 -15.52 -6.72 -4.67
CA ARG A 94 -16.52 -5.67 -4.96
C ARG A 94 -16.82 -4.79 -3.74
N ARG A 95 -16.61 -5.33 -2.54
CA ARG A 95 -16.82 -4.63 -1.27
C ARG A 95 -15.54 -4.05 -0.70
N MET A 96 -14.42 -4.12 -1.44
CA MET A 96 -13.17 -3.54 -1.00
C MET A 96 -13.01 -2.12 -1.53
N THR A 97 -12.43 -1.26 -0.71
CA THR A 97 -11.99 0.06 -1.15
C THR A 97 -10.50 0.20 -0.91
N ILE A 98 -9.82 0.91 -1.80
CA ILE A 98 -8.38 1.17 -1.70
C ILE A 98 -8.22 2.63 -1.32
N SER A 99 -7.38 2.91 -0.33
CA SER A 99 -7.04 4.28 0.05
C SER A 99 -5.54 4.44 0.20
N PRO A 100 -5.02 5.68 0.10
CA PRO A 100 -3.61 5.90 0.36
C PRO A 100 -3.29 5.62 1.83
N ALA A 101 -2.04 5.24 2.11
CA ALA A 101 -1.51 5.31 3.47
C ALA A 101 -1.52 6.76 3.96
N ARG A 102 -1.52 6.96 5.29
CA ARG A 102 -1.57 8.30 5.90
C ARG A 102 -0.42 8.52 6.86
N ILE A 103 0.12 9.74 6.88
CA ILE A 103 1.09 10.23 7.86
C ILE A 103 0.46 11.44 8.54
N ARG A 104 0.24 11.36 9.85
CA ARG A 104 -0.38 12.44 10.65
C ARG A 104 -1.68 12.95 10.01
N GLY A 105 -2.55 12.03 9.57
CA GLY A 105 -3.84 12.34 8.93
C GLY A 105 -3.77 12.70 7.44
N HIS A 106 -2.59 13.04 6.91
CA HIS A 106 -2.44 13.41 5.50
C HIS A 106 -2.16 12.19 4.61
N PRO A 107 -2.81 12.08 3.44
CA PRO A 107 -2.53 11.01 2.50
C PRO A 107 -1.10 11.12 1.97
N VAL A 108 -0.45 9.98 1.80
CA VAL A 108 0.87 9.89 1.17
C VAL A 108 0.72 10.11 -0.33
N GLN A 109 1.69 10.81 -0.92
CA GLN A 109 1.82 10.91 -2.37
C GLN A 109 2.66 9.75 -2.89
N TYR A 110 2.10 8.96 -3.80
CA TYR A 110 2.83 7.90 -4.49
C TYR A 110 3.68 8.47 -5.62
N HIS A 111 4.87 7.92 -5.83
CA HIS A 111 5.82 8.37 -6.83
C HIS A 111 6.54 7.18 -7.47
N ARG A 112 7.14 7.40 -8.63
CA ARG A 112 7.84 6.36 -9.39
C ARG A 112 9.36 6.41 -9.23
N GLN A 113 9.88 7.46 -8.61
CA GLN A 113 11.32 7.62 -8.39
C GLN A 113 11.77 6.73 -7.21
N PRO A 114 12.96 6.10 -7.29
CA PRO A 114 13.56 5.41 -6.15
C PRO A 114 13.83 6.38 -4.99
N HIS A 115 13.85 5.86 -3.77
CA HIS A 115 14.27 6.63 -2.61
C HIS A 115 15.78 6.85 -2.63
N HIS A 116 16.25 7.95 -3.21
CA HIS A 116 17.63 8.40 -2.99
C HIS A 116 17.75 9.21 -1.69
N HIS A 117 16.67 9.86 -1.25
CA HIS A 117 16.62 10.68 -0.04
C HIS A 117 15.25 10.49 0.63
N GLY A 118 15.20 10.40 1.95
CA GLY A 118 13.99 10.12 2.76
C GLY A 118 12.89 11.20 2.76
N ILE A 119 12.70 11.92 1.65
CA ILE A 119 11.85 13.12 1.50
C ILE A 119 10.49 12.78 0.86
N CYS A 120 10.03 11.54 0.95
CA CYS A 120 8.68 11.17 0.48
C CYS A 120 7.67 11.12 1.64
N HIS A 121 8.10 11.46 2.86
CA HIS A 121 7.39 11.16 4.11
C HIS A 121 6.67 12.36 4.75
N LEU A 122 6.52 13.45 4.01
CA LEU A 122 5.68 14.56 4.44
C LEU A 122 4.78 14.96 3.28
N ALA A 123 3.49 15.10 3.56
CA ALA A 123 2.50 15.77 2.70
C ALA A 123 2.81 17.26 2.44
N ARG A 124 4.06 17.68 2.66
CA ARG A 124 4.61 19.01 2.42
C ARG A 124 5.76 18.88 1.43
N ASN A 125 5.41 18.66 0.17
CA ASN A 125 5.89 19.58 -0.85
C ASN A 125 5.39 20.99 -0.48
N ARG A 126 6.02 21.64 0.52
CA ARG A 126 6.02 23.10 0.50
C ARG A 126 7.09 23.46 -0.53
N PRO A 127 6.74 24.15 -1.63
CA PRO A 127 7.76 24.66 -2.52
C PRO A 127 8.73 25.53 -1.71
N ASN A 128 10.02 25.46 -2.04
CA ASN A 128 11.04 26.41 -1.59
C ASN A 128 10.79 27.79 -2.22
N HIS A 129 9.63 28.41 -1.96
CA HIS A 129 9.38 29.81 -2.28
C HIS A 129 8.48 30.43 -1.21
N ALA A 130 8.97 30.40 0.03
CA ALA A 130 8.71 31.49 0.95
C ALA A 130 10.08 32.02 1.36
N THR A 131 10.75 32.67 0.40
CA THR A 131 11.82 33.62 0.67
C THR A 131 11.21 34.67 1.59
N ARG A 132 11.31 34.45 2.90
CA ARG A 132 11.05 35.49 3.89
C ARG A 132 12.21 36.46 3.69
N ARG A 133 12.01 37.42 2.78
CA ARG A 133 12.84 38.61 2.67
C ARG A 133 12.92 39.18 4.09
N ARG A 134 14.08 39.01 4.72
CA ARG A 134 14.52 39.95 5.75
C ARG A 134 14.50 41.30 5.06
N ARG A 135 13.52 42.14 5.41
CA ARG A 135 13.72 43.58 5.30
C ARG A 135 14.25 44.02 6.66
N HIS A 136 15.36 44.73 6.57
CA HIS A 136 15.99 45.51 7.62
C HIS A 136 14.96 46.34 8.39
#